data_AF-A0A9N9N4U6-F1
#
_entry.id   AF-A0A9N9N4U6-F1
#
_cell.length_a   1.000
_cell.length_b   1.000
_cell.length_c   1.000
_cell.angle_alpha   90.00
_cell.angle_beta   90.00
_cell.angle_gamma   90.00
#
_symmetry.space_group_name_H-M   'P 1'
#
loop_
_entity.id
_entity.type
_entity.pdbx_description
1 polymer ?
#
loop_
_entity_poly.entity_id
_entity_poly.type
_entity_poly.pdbx_seq_one_letter_code
_entity_poly.pdbx_strand_id
1 'polypeptide(L)'
;MLTRWLLHGEIDDPFNEFFIESRSGVPIDRMWHDKYRVREWMVPSFMSREQAAQILATGKSVVFMREACADEPIGPSDHAHHLQDLLKSHTGIAVNEGAAWWEAEGLRAGVAAAHTAASQRLLAALTTHHHLLDHLAAHRRYLLLAQGDFVHHLMTLLQDELNKPATALYVHNLTCTLEAAVRATNAQFEPPHVLARLHVNLYPNCDGRDDCGWDVFALQYRVDGPLGTLFPATCAARYRALFTQLWRVKRIEYGLHDAWREHTILQKRLKYMPGKIHLKQFGHIFFFN
;
A
#
# COMPACT_ATOMS: atom_id res chain seq x y z
N MET A 1 -2.63 -31.84 -13.72
CA MET A 1 -3.10 -30.59 -13.08
C MET A 1 -2.02 -29.94 -12.22
N LEU A 2 -1.42 -30.64 -11.25
CA LEU A 2 -0.36 -30.10 -10.38
C LEU A 2 0.84 -29.49 -11.14
N THR A 3 1.39 -30.21 -12.12
CA THR A 3 2.53 -29.74 -12.92
C THR A 3 2.18 -28.49 -13.74
N ARG A 4 0.98 -28.44 -14.32
CA ARG A 4 0.49 -27.27 -15.06
C ARG A 4 0.29 -26.06 -14.14
N TRP A 5 -0.20 -26.27 -12.92
CA TRP A 5 -0.31 -25.22 -11.91
C TRP A 5 1.07 -24.67 -11.50
N LEU A 6 2.04 -25.55 -11.23
CA LEU A 6 3.38 -25.14 -10.80
C LEU A 6 4.20 -24.48 -11.92
N LEU A 7 4.04 -24.89 -13.18
CA LEU A 7 4.82 -24.37 -14.30
C LEU A 7 4.17 -23.15 -14.97
N HIS A 8 2.86 -23.16 -15.12
CA HIS A 8 2.12 -22.17 -15.91
C HIS A 8 1.11 -21.35 -15.10
N GLY A 9 0.84 -21.73 -13.84
CA GLY A 9 -0.17 -21.06 -13.02
C GLY A 9 -1.59 -21.22 -13.56
N GLU A 10 -1.86 -22.28 -14.32
CA GLU A 10 -3.18 -22.55 -14.89
C GLU A 10 -3.84 -23.74 -14.19
N ILE A 11 -5.11 -23.58 -13.84
CA ILE A 11 -5.96 -24.64 -13.32
C ILE A 11 -7.12 -24.80 -14.31
N ASP A 12 -7.22 -26.00 -14.88
CA ASP A 12 -8.34 -26.43 -15.71
C ASP A 12 -8.97 -27.61 -14.97
N ASP A 13 -10.04 -27.33 -14.21
CA ASP A 13 -10.71 -28.28 -13.32
C ASP A 13 -12.24 -28.26 -13.56
N PRO A 14 -12.72 -28.87 -14.66
CA PRO A 14 -14.14 -28.90 -15.00
C PRO A 14 -14.98 -29.73 -14.02
N PHE A 15 -14.35 -30.68 -13.31
CA PHE A 15 -15.03 -31.63 -12.41
C PHE A 15 -14.81 -31.36 -10.92
N ASN A 16 -14.14 -30.25 -10.57
CA ASN A 16 -13.82 -29.90 -9.19
C ASN A 16 -13.01 -30.98 -8.45
N GLU A 17 -12.12 -31.69 -9.14
CA GLU A 17 -11.31 -32.79 -8.62
C GLU A 17 -10.02 -32.32 -7.96
N PHE A 18 -9.59 -31.08 -8.23
CA PHE A 18 -8.34 -30.56 -7.70
C PHE A 18 -8.53 -29.95 -6.29
N PHE A 19 -7.55 -30.17 -5.42
CA PHE A 19 -7.58 -29.64 -4.05
C PHE A 19 -7.36 -28.11 -3.99
N ILE A 20 -6.95 -27.47 -5.10
CA ILE A 20 -6.88 -26.01 -5.21
C ILE A 20 -8.07 -25.53 -6.02
N GLU A 21 -8.91 -24.71 -5.40
CA GLU A 21 -10.05 -24.08 -6.04
C GLU A 21 -9.66 -22.73 -6.63
N SER A 22 -10.09 -22.48 -7.88
CA SER A 22 -10.06 -21.17 -8.52
C SER A 22 -11.46 -20.56 -8.52
N ARG A 23 -11.66 -19.51 -7.71
CA ARG A 23 -12.95 -18.80 -7.61
C ARG A 23 -13.08 -17.76 -8.73
N SER A 24 -14.13 -17.87 -9.53
CA SER A 24 -14.50 -16.85 -10.52
C SER A 24 -15.26 -15.69 -9.85
N GLY A 25 -15.11 -14.47 -10.38
CA GLY A 25 -15.83 -13.27 -9.90
C GLY A 25 -15.15 -12.51 -8.75
N VAL A 26 -13.89 -12.82 -8.41
CA VAL A 26 -13.11 -12.04 -7.44
C VAL A 26 -12.54 -10.79 -8.13
N PRO A 27 -12.73 -9.58 -7.57
CA PRO A 27 -12.13 -8.36 -8.12
C PRO A 27 -10.59 -8.45 -8.07
N ILE A 28 -9.93 -7.81 -9.04
CA ILE A 28 -8.46 -7.85 -9.21
C ILE A 28 -7.73 -7.50 -7.91
N ASP A 29 -8.20 -6.50 -7.16
CA ASP A 29 -7.61 -6.07 -5.87
C ASP A 29 -7.55 -7.18 -4.80
N ARG A 30 -8.48 -8.15 -4.84
CA ARG A 30 -8.51 -9.29 -3.90
C ARG A 30 -8.04 -10.59 -4.54
N MET A 31 -7.61 -10.55 -5.79
CA MET A 31 -7.22 -11.72 -6.54
C MET A 31 -6.16 -12.55 -5.79
N TRP A 32 -5.11 -11.91 -5.27
CA TRP A 32 -4.03 -12.62 -4.56
C TRP A 32 -4.52 -13.41 -3.32
N HIS A 33 -5.48 -12.83 -2.59
CA HIS A 33 -5.98 -13.37 -1.33
C HIS A 33 -7.11 -14.39 -1.53
N ASP A 34 -8.09 -14.05 -2.36
CA ASP A 34 -9.36 -14.77 -2.43
C ASP A 34 -9.55 -15.63 -3.69
N LYS A 35 -8.79 -15.41 -4.77
CA LYS A 35 -8.97 -16.15 -6.04
C LYS A 35 -8.63 -17.63 -5.90
N TYR A 36 -7.54 -17.95 -5.20
CA TYR A 36 -7.10 -19.34 -5.03
C TYR A 36 -7.09 -19.75 -3.56
N ARG A 37 -7.77 -20.86 -3.26
CA ARG A 37 -7.88 -21.44 -1.91
C ARG A 37 -7.65 -22.95 -1.96
N VAL A 38 -7.14 -23.50 -0.86
CA VAL A 38 -7.04 -24.95 -0.67
C VAL A 38 -8.37 -25.47 -0.12
N ARG A 39 -8.93 -26.51 -0.74
CA ARG A 39 -10.05 -27.30 -0.22
C ARG A 39 -9.51 -28.33 0.76
N GLU A 40 -9.55 -28.01 2.06
CA GLU A 40 -8.95 -28.88 3.11
C GLU A 40 -9.48 -30.31 3.09
N TRP A 41 -10.74 -30.51 2.71
CA TRP A 41 -11.40 -31.81 2.63
C TRP A 41 -10.99 -32.64 1.40
N MET A 42 -10.35 -32.02 0.40
CA MET A 42 -9.81 -32.70 -0.79
C MET A 42 -8.31 -32.91 -0.70
N VAL A 43 -7.66 -32.45 0.37
CA VAL A 43 -6.23 -32.69 0.56
C VAL A 43 -6.04 -34.18 0.83
N PRO A 44 -5.30 -34.90 -0.04
CA PRO A 44 -5.11 -36.33 0.16
C PRO A 44 -4.38 -36.60 1.48
N SER A 45 -4.69 -37.74 2.11
CA SER A 45 -4.11 -38.13 3.41
C SER A 45 -2.59 -38.23 3.42
N PHE A 46 -1.98 -38.41 2.25
CA PHE A 46 -0.54 -38.47 2.07
C PHE A 46 0.16 -37.09 2.00
N MET A 47 -0.59 -35.99 1.88
CA MET A 47 -0.04 -34.64 1.76
C MET A 47 -0.25 -33.87 3.06
N SER A 48 0.81 -33.22 3.56
CA SER A 48 0.65 -32.33 4.71
C SER A 48 -0.04 -31.02 4.30
N ARG A 49 -0.74 -30.39 5.24
CA ARG A 49 -1.36 -29.07 5.03
C ARG A 49 -0.33 -28.02 4.63
N GLU A 50 0.89 -28.12 5.15
CA GLU A 50 1.99 -27.22 4.84
C GLU A 50 2.46 -27.37 3.39
N GLN A 51 2.56 -28.61 2.88
CA GLN A 51 2.92 -28.87 1.49
C GLN A 51 1.84 -28.36 0.53
N ALA A 52 0.55 -28.57 0.85
CA ALA A 52 -0.55 -28.03 0.07
C ALA A 52 -0.51 -26.49 0.03
N ALA A 53 -0.19 -25.84 1.16
CA ALA A 53 -0.01 -24.40 1.23
C ALA A 53 1.21 -23.91 0.43
N GLN A 54 2.33 -24.64 0.45
CA GLN A 54 3.50 -24.34 -0.37
C GLN A 54 3.19 -24.44 -1.86
N ILE A 55 2.53 -25.51 -2.31
CA ILE A 55 2.10 -25.68 -3.71
C ILE A 55 1.18 -24.54 -4.14
N LEU A 56 0.22 -24.15 -3.28
CA LEU A 56 -0.64 -23.01 -3.54
C LEU A 56 0.18 -21.72 -3.68
N ALA A 57 1.11 -21.46 -2.76
CA ALA A 57 1.95 -20.27 -2.77
C ALA A 57 2.84 -20.21 -4.02
N THR A 58 3.46 -21.33 -4.42
CA THR A 58 4.29 -21.40 -5.62
C THR A 58 3.48 -21.07 -6.87
N GLY A 59 2.30 -21.67 -7.05
CA GLY A 59 1.49 -21.36 -8.22
C GLY A 59 0.90 -19.94 -8.19
N LYS A 60 0.58 -19.39 -7.00
CA LYS A 60 0.23 -17.96 -6.88
C LYS A 60 1.36 -17.07 -7.36
N SER A 61 2.61 -17.36 -6.98
CA SER A 61 3.79 -16.61 -7.44
C SER A 61 3.93 -16.67 -8.97
N VAL A 62 3.71 -17.84 -9.57
CA VAL A 62 3.79 -18.02 -11.03
C VAL A 62 2.66 -17.27 -11.76
N VAL A 63 1.44 -17.32 -11.25
CA VAL A 63 0.31 -16.52 -11.77
C VAL A 63 0.64 -15.04 -11.74
N PHE A 64 1.16 -14.56 -10.61
CA PHE A 64 1.49 -13.15 -10.45
C PHE A 64 2.63 -12.75 -11.38
N MET A 65 3.69 -13.55 -11.51
CA MET A 65 4.75 -13.24 -12.47
C MET A 65 4.22 -13.19 -13.90
N ARG A 66 3.29 -14.07 -14.28
CA ARG A 66 2.67 -14.04 -15.61
C ARG A 66 1.86 -12.77 -15.85
N GLU A 67 1.08 -12.32 -14.87
CA GLU A 67 0.19 -11.16 -15.02
C GLU A 67 0.91 -9.83 -14.78
N ALA A 68 1.87 -9.78 -13.85
CA ALA A 68 2.63 -8.60 -13.48
C ALA A 68 3.80 -8.31 -14.43
N CYS A 69 4.42 -9.36 -15.00
CA CYS A 69 5.58 -9.26 -15.88
C CYS A 69 5.24 -9.65 -17.34
N ALA A 70 3.97 -9.52 -17.75
CA ALA A 70 3.55 -9.80 -19.13
C ALA A 70 4.32 -8.97 -20.19
N ASP A 71 4.88 -7.83 -19.79
CA ASP A 71 5.61 -6.88 -20.64
C ASP A 71 7.13 -7.13 -20.74
N GLU A 72 7.69 -8.18 -20.09
CA GLU A 72 9.12 -8.47 -20.19
C GLU A 72 9.51 -9.27 -21.46
N PRO A 73 10.65 -8.93 -22.10
CA PRO A 73 11.19 -9.68 -23.23
C PRO A 73 11.87 -11.00 -22.84
N ILE A 74 12.20 -11.21 -21.55
CA ILE A 74 12.70 -12.49 -21.01
C ILE A 74 11.46 -13.32 -20.66
N GLY A 75 10.94 -14.00 -21.66
CA GLY A 75 9.60 -14.54 -21.63
C GLY A 75 9.29 -15.52 -20.47
N PRO A 76 7.99 -15.78 -20.22
CA PRO A 76 7.50 -16.77 -19.26
C PRO A 76 8.04 -18.21 -19.51
N SER A 77 8.62 -18.45 -20.68
CA SER A 77 9.30 -19.69 -21.08
C SER A 77 10.54 -19.99 -20.24
N ASP A 78 11.41 -19.00 -19.93
CA ASP A 78 12.66 -19.27 -19.20
C ASP A 78 12.40 -19.67 -17.74
N HIS A 79 11.35 -19.10 -17.14
CA HIS A 79 10.95 -19.46 -15.79
C HIS A 79 10.29 -20.85 -15.74
N ALA A 80 9.39 -21.14 -16.69
CA ALA A 80 8.78 -22.45 -16.80
C ALA A 80 9.84 -23.55 -17.05
N HIS A 81 10.83 -23.29 -17.90
CA HIS A 81 11.94 -24.21 -18.15
C HIS A 81 12.84 -24.39 -16.91
N HIS A 82 13.17 -23.31 -16.20
CA HIS A 82 13.95 -23.40 -14.96
C HIS A 82 13.22 -24.20 -13.87
N LEU A 83 11.92 -23.96 -13.67
CA LEU A 83 11.10 -24.75 -12.75
C LEU A 83 10.96 -26.20 -13.21
N GLN A 84 10.85 -26.43 -14.52
CA GLN A 84 10.78 -27.76 -15.09
C GLN A 84 12.09 -28.53 -14.88
N ASP A 85 13.24 -27.89 -14.98
CA ASP A 85 14.54 -28.51 -14.72
C ASP A 85 14.75 -28.83 -13.24
N LEU A 86 14.30 -27.95 -12.34
CA LEU A 86 14.29 -28.22 -10.90
C LEU A 86 13.36 -29.39 -10.54
N LEU A 87 12.19 -29.47 -11.16
CA LEU A 87 11.28 -30.59 -10.94
C LEU A 87 11.84 -31.89 -11.55
N LYS A 88 12.49 -31.83 -12.71
CA LYS A 88 13.09 -33.01 -13.38
C LYS A 88 14.31 -33.55 -12.65
N SER A 89 15.21 -32.68 -12.16
CA SER A 89 16.44 -33.09 -11.47
C SER A 89 16.14 -33.94 -10.22
N HIS A 90 15.02 -33.67 -9.56
CA HIS A 90 14.56 -34.44 -8.41
C HIS A 90 13.74 -35.69 -8.77
N THR A 91 13.31 -35.85 -10.02
CA THR A 91 12.68 -37.09 -10.54
C THR A 91 13.69 -38.08 -11.13
N GLY A 92 14.95 -37.66 -11.35
CA GLY A 92 16.02 -38.48 -11.93
C GLY A 92 16.64 -39.52 -10.98
N ILE A 93 16.25 -39.54 -9.69
CA ILE A 93 16.63 -40.60 -8.76
C ILE A 93 15.63 -41.74 -8.94
N ALA A 94 15.96 -42.65 -9.87
CA ALA A 94 15.37 -43.98 -10.09
C ALA A 94 13.92 -44.16 -9.59
N VAL A 95 12.96 -43.93 -10.48
CA VAL A 95 11.63 -44.53 -10.33
C VAL A 95 11.80 -46.04 -10.48
N ASN A 96 12.01 -46.75 -9.36
CA ASN A 96 11.67 -48.17 -9.28
C ASN A 96 10.20 -48.29 -9.67
N GLU A 97 9.86 -49.23 -10.56
CA GLU A 97 8.58 -49.42 -11.27
C GLU A 97 7.33 -49.71 -10.39
N GLY A 98 7.30 -49.24 -9.14
CA GLY A 98 6.15 -49.37 -8.24
C GLY A 98 6.05 -48.32 -7.13
N ALA A 99 6.99 -47.38 -6.99
CA ALA A 99 6.86 -46.29 -6.03
C ALA A 99 6.00 -45.19 -6.65
N ALA A 100 4.92 -44.81 -5.97
CA ALA A 100 4.08 -43.74 -6.46
C ALA A 100 4.91 -42.45 -6.57
N TRP A 101 4.76 -41.71 -7.66
CA TRP A 101 5.56 -40.51 -8.00
C TRP A 101 5.64 -39.45 -6.86
N TRP A 102 4.78 -39.53 -5.86
CA TRP A 102 4.70 -38.66 -4.69
C TRP A 102 5.35 -39.20 -3.40
N GLU A 103 5.72 -40.48 -3.33
CA GLU A 103 6.39 -41.11 -2.16
C GLU A 103 7.90 -40.85 -2.12
N ALA A 104 8.49 -40.43 -3.24
CA ALA A 104 9.88 -40.03 -3.26
C ALA A 104 10.05 -38.69 -2.52
N GLU A 105 10.84 -38.68 -1.44
CA GLU A 105 11.34 -37.47 -0.75
C GLU A 105 11.81 -36.37 -1.74
N GLY A 106 12.24 -36.80 -2.94
CA GLY A 106 12.57 -35.96 -4.08
C GLY A 106 11.46 -35.00 -4.53
N LEU A 107 10.16 -35.37 -4.53
CA LEU A 107 9.09 -34.44 -4.94
C LEU A 107 8.91 -33.32 -3.92
N ARG A 108 8.96 -33.63 -2.62
CA ARG A 108 8.90 -32.62 -1.56
C ARG A 108 10.07 -31.64 -1.69
N ALA A 109 11.28 -32.16 -1.89
CA ALA A 109 12.47 -31.34 -2.12
C ALA A 109 12.35 -30.50 -3.41
N GLY A 110 11.83 -31.09 -4.49
CA GLY A 110 11.63 -30.40 -5.76
C GLY A 110 10.57 -29.31 -5.70
N VAL A 111 9.46 -29.53 -5.00
CA VAL A 111 8.44 -28.49 -4.75
C VAL A 111 9.00 -27.38 -3.87
N ALA A 112 9.79 -27.72 -2.85
CA ALA A 112 10.44 -26.73 -2.01
C ALA A 112 11.47 -25.88 -2.80
N ALA A 113 12.28 -26.52 -3.66
CA ALA A 113 13.22 -25.83 -4.54
C ALA A 113 12.50 -24.96 -5.59
N ALA A 114 11.41 -25.46 -6.17
CA ALA A 114 10.56 -24.68 -7.07
C ALA A 114 9.93 -23.49 -6.35
N HIS A 115 9.48 -23.67 -5.11
CA HIS A 115 8.92 -22.61 -4.28
C HIS A 115 9.94 -21.52 -3.97
N THR A 116 11.16 -21.89 -3.56
CA THR A 116 12.22 -20.91 -3.27
C THR A 116 12.64 -20.16 -4.52
N ALA A 117 12.85 -20.84 -5.64
CA ALA A 117 13.20 -20.22 -6.91
C ALA A 117 12.11 -19.27 -7.42
N ALA A 118 10.84 -19.71 -7.40
CA ALA A 118 9.70 -18.87 -7.81
C ALA A 118 9.53 -17.65 -6.89
N SER A 119 9.68 -17.83 -5.58
CA SER A 119 9.53 -16.74 -4.61
C SER A 119 10.67 -15.73 -4.69
N GLN A 120 11.92 -16.19 -4.88
CA GLN A 120 13.07 -15.31 -5.08
C GLN A 120 12.91 -14.48 -6.36
N ARG A 121 12.49 -15.11 -7.46
CA ARG A 121 12.28 -14.41 -8.73
C ARG A 121 11.11 -13.43 -8.66
N LEU A 122 10.00 -13.81 -8.02
CA LEU A 122 8.88 -12.91 -7.75
C LEU A 122 9.33 -11.69 -6.94
N LEU A 123 10.09 -11.92 -5.86
CA LEU A 123 10.56 -10.84 -5.00
C LEU A 123 11.54 -9.92 -5.73
N ALA A 124 12.46 -10.49 -6.52
CA ALA A 124 13.35 -9.73 -7.37
C ALA A 124 12.55 -8.88 -8.36
N ALA A 125 11.55 -9.46 -9.03
CA ALA A 125 10.74 -8.72 -9.99
C ALA A 125 9.92 -7.59 -9.34
N LEU A 126 9.37 -7.82 -8.15
CA LEU A 126 8.66 -6.82 -7.37
C LEU A 126 9.55 -5.66 -6.92
N THR A 127 10.80 -5.94 -6.55
CA THR A 127 11.74 -4.90 -6.10
C THR A 127 12.35 -4.15 -7.27
N THR A 128 12.66 -4.80 -8.39
CA THR A 128 13.30 -4.17 -9.55
C THR A 128 12.31 -3.47 -10.47
N HIS A 129 11.25 -4.13 -10.92
CA HIS A 129 10.34 -3.56 -11.92
C HIS A 129 9.28 -2.65 -11.31
N HIS A 130 8.77 -3.06 -10.16
CA HIS A 130 7.68 -2.35 -9.50
C HIS A 130 8.13 -1.46 -8.36
N HIS A 131 9.44 -1.35 -8.08
CA HIS A 131 10.00 -0.48 -7.04
C HIS A 131 9.23 -0.54 -5.71
N LEU A 132 8.86 -1.75 -5.27
CA LEU A 132 8.00 -1.94 -4.10
C LEU A 132 8.51 -1.20 -2.84
N LEU A 133 9.83 -1.19 -2.63
CA LEU A 133 10.44 -0.51 -1.50
C LEU A 133 10.26 1.01 -1.54
N ASP A 134 10.29 1.61 -2.72
CA ASP A 134 10.08 3.05 -2.91
C ASP A 134 8.63 3.42 -2.59
N HIS A 135 7.68 2.58 -3.00
CA HIS A 135 6.26 2.74 -2.66
C HIS A 135 6.01 2.63 -1.14
N LEU A 136 6.63 1.67 -0.46
CA LEU A 136 6.54 1.54 0.99
C LEU A 136 7.19 2.74 1.72
N ALA A 137 8.33 3.21 1.21
CA ALA A 137 8.97 4.43 1.71
C ALA A 137 8.06 5.65 1.53
N ALA A 138 7.38 5.77 0.39
CA ALA A 138 6.42 6.83 0.10
C ALA A 138 5.20 6.80 1.04
N HIS A 139 4.65 5.62 1.34
CA HIS A 139 3.60 5.48 2.36
C HIS A 139 4.04 6.05 3.71
N ARG A 140 5.28 5.76 4.14
CA ARG A 140 5.80 6.33 5.38
C ARG A 140 6.03 7.85 5.28
N ARG A 141 6.62 8.34 4.20
CA ARG A 141 6.95 9.76 4.02
C ARG A 141 5.70 10.65 3.96
N TYR A 142 4.70 10.23 3.17
CA TYR A 142 3.51 11.04 2.88
C TYR A 142 2.28 10.68 3.71
N LEU A 143 1.92 9.41 3.85
CA LEU A 143 0.70 9.03 4.60
C LEU A 143 0.91 9.06 6.11
N LEU A 144 2.13 8.81 6.58
CA LEU A 144 2.46 8.94 8.02
C LEU A 144 3.08 10.31 8.36
N LEU A 145 3.04 11.26 7.42
CA LEU A 145 3.50 12.65 7.61
C LEU A 145 4.95 12.76 8.13
N ALA A 146 5.83 11.81 7.79
CA ALA A 146 7.21 11.82 8.25
C ALA A 146 8.05 12.92 7.57
N GLN A 147 7.65 13.34 6.36
CA GLN A 147 8.31 14.40 5.60
C GLN A 147 7.78 15.78 6.05
N GLY A 148 8.35 16.33 7.12
CA GLY A 148 7.83 17.52 7.79
C GLY A 148 7.86 18.81 6.96
N ASP A 149 8.87 19.01 6.11
CA ASP A 149 8.99 20.19 5.24
C ASP A 149 7.86 20.26 4.21
N PHE A 150 7.60 19.13 3.55
CA PHE A 150 6.49 18.97 2.61
C PHE A 150 5.13 19.22 3.29
N VAL A 151 4.88 18.58 4.42
CA VAL A 151 3.60 18.69 5.13
C VAL A 151 3.36 20.12 5.61
N HIS A 152 4.39 20.77 6.16
CA HIS A 152 4.28 22.15 6.61
C HIS A 152 3.95 23.10 5.45
N HIS A 153 4.69 22.98 4.34
CA HIS A 153 4.44 23.84 3.17
C HIS A 153 3.06 23.59 2.54
N LEU A 154 2.65 22.32 2.45
CA LEU A 154 1.33 21.93 1.99
C LEU A 154 0.22 22.53 2.88
N MET A 155 0.37 22.49 4.20
CA MET A 155 -0.60 23.08 5.14
C MET A 155 -0.73 24.58 4.96
N THR A 156 0.37 25.31 4.76
CA THR A 156 0.35 26.75 4.52
C THR A 156 -0.42 27.11 3.25
N LEU A 157 -0.21 26.36 2.16
CA LEU A 157 -0.92 26.60 0.90
C LEU A 157 -2.39 26.17 0.95
N LEU A 158 -2.71 25.12 1.70
CA LEU A 158 -4.06 24.59 1.83
C LEU A 158 -4.93 25.36 2.82
N GLN A 159 -4.35 26.16 3.71
CA GLN A 159 -5.07 26.83 4.80
C GLN A 159 -6.28 27.63 4.29
N ASP A 160 -6.11 28.44 3.24
CA ASP A 160 -7.16 29.30 2.71
C ASP A 160 -8.30 28.50 2.05
N GLU A 161 -7.96 27.37 1.41
CA GLU A 161 -8.96 26.47 0.83
C GLU A 161 -9.69 25.68 1.91
N LEU A 162 -8.96 25.07 2.86
CA LEU A 162 -9.54 24.19 3.89
C LEU A 162 -10.35 24.93 4.97
N ASN A 163 -10.19 26.25 5.08
CA ASN A 163 -11.05 27.10 5.93
C ASN A 163 -12.47 27.27 5.35
N LYS A 164 -12.68 26.95 4.07
CA LYS A 164 -14.01 26.94 3.45
C LYS A 164 -14.81 25.69 3.89
N PRO A 165 -16.15 25.74 3.84
CA PRO A 165 -16.96 24.56 4.11
C PRO A 165 -16.69 23.45 3.08
N ALA A 166 -16.86 22.20 3.48
CA ALA A 166 -16.56 21.03 2.63
C ALA A 166 -17.30 21.04 1.28
N THR A 167 -18.49 21.65 1.21
CA THR A 167 -19.30 21.76 -0.01
C THR A 167 -18.71 22.68 -1.08
N ALA A 168 -17.84 23.61 -0.68
CA ALA A 168 -17.21 24.58 -1.59
C ALA A 168 -15.82 24.11 -2.08
N LEU A 169 -15.36 22.93 -1.66
CA LEU A 169 -14.03 22.42 -1.99
C LEU A 169 -14.03 21.64 -3.30
N TYR A 170 -13.14 22.02 -4.20
CA TYR A 170 -12.91 21.32 -5.46
C TYR A 170 -11.61 20.50 -5.38
N VAL A 171 -11.70 19.19 -5.62
CA VAL A 171 -10.55 18.26 -5.62
C VAL A 171 -9.45 18.71 -6.60
N HIS A 172 -9.84 19.27 -7.75
CA HIS A 172 -8.89 19.79 -8.73
C HIS A 172 -8.00 20.89 -8.16
N ASN A 173 -8.58 21.87 -7.46
CA ASN A 173 -7.82 22.95 -6.83
C ASN A 173 -6.83 22.39 -5.81
N LEU A 174 -7.26 21.44 -4.98
CA LEU A 174 -6.40 20.80 -3.99
C LEU A 174 -5.27 19.99 -4.64
N THR A 175 -5.52 19.38 -5.79
CA THR A 175 -4.52 18.64 -6.57
C THR A 175 -3.49 19.61 -7.16
N CYS A 176 -3.92 20.75 -7.71
CA CYS A 176 -3.00 21.80 -8.15
C CYS A 176 -2.15 22.36 -7.00
N THR A 177 -2.75 22.58 -5.83
CA THR A 177 -2.02 23.00 -4.63
C THR A 177 -1.03 21.94 -4.16
N LEU A 178 -1.39 20.65 -4.22
CA LEU A 178 -0.50 19.53 -3.93
C LEU A 178 0.70 19.53 -4.89
N GLU A 179 0.48 19.65 -6.19
CA GLU A 179 1.55 19.72 -7.19
C GLU A 179 2.46 20.93 -6.98
N ALA A 180 1.91 22.09 -6.64
CA ALA A 180 2.68 23.27 -6.29
C ALA A 180 3.55 23.04 -5.04
N ALA A 181 2.98 22.39 -4.02
CA ALA A 181 3.70 22.05 -2.79
C ALA A 181 4.85 21.05 -3.05
N VAL A 182 4.63 20.06 -3.91
CA VAL A 182 5.67 19.10 -4.33
C VAL A 182 6.83 19.83 -5.02
N ARG A 183 6.54 20.75 -5.94
CA ARG A 183 7.58 21.52 -6.67
C ARG A 183 8.38 22.47 -5.79
N ALA A 184 7.76 23.01 -4.74
CA ALA A 184 8.41 23.95 -3.83
C ALA A 184 9.25 23.29 -2.73
N THR A 185 9.17 21.96 -2.57
CA THR A 185 9.79 21.22 -1.46
C THR A 185 10.76 20.15 -1.96
N ASN A 186 11.50 19.52 -1.05
CA ASN A 186 12.42 18.44 -1.41
C ASN A 186 11.71 17.21 -2.01
N ALA A 187 10.37 17.15 -1.94
CA ALA A 187 9.57 16.14 -2.61
C ALA A 187 9.75 16.14 -4.14
N GLN A 188 10.24 17.23 -4.75
CA GLN A 188 10.53 17.26 -6.19
C GLN A 188 11.61 16.26 -6.63
N PHE A 189 12.50 15.84 -5.73
CA PHE A 189 13.59 14.91 -6.04
C PHE A 189 13.16 13.43 -5.94
N GLU A 190 11.93 13.18 -5.52
CA GLU A 190 11.38 11.83 -5.45
C GLU A 190 11.09 11.30 -6.85
N PRO A 191 11.16 9.97 -7.04
CA PRO A 191 11.00 9.40 -8.36
C PRO A 191 9.58 9.65 -8.91
N PRO A 192 9.44 9.85 -10.23
CA PRO A 192 8.17 10.26 -10.83
C PRO A 192 7.06 9.22 -10.65
N HIS A 193 7.42 7.93 -10.56
CA HIS A 193 6.47 6.85 -10.32
C HIS A 193 5.84 6.89 -8.92
N VAL A 194 6.46 7.56 -7.95
CA VAL A 194 5.89 7.80 -6.61
C VAL A 194 4.96 9.01 -6.65
N LEU A 195 5.40 10.11 -7.27
CA LEU A 195 4.63 11.36 -7.32
C LEU A 195 3.34 11.22 -8.13
N ALA A 196 3.38 10.46 -9.25
CA ALA A 196 2.20 10.20 -10.08
C ALA A 196 1.07 9.47 -9.36
N ARG A 197 1.36 8.82 -8.23
CA ARG A 197 0.43 8.01 -7.44
C ARG A 197 -0.11 8.73 -6.20
N LEU A 198 0.40 9.94 -5.93
CA LEU A 198 -0.02 10.76 -4.81
C LEU A 198 -1.23 11.61 -5.24
N HIS A 199 -2.37 11.40 -4.60
CA HIS A 199 -3.61 12.11 -4.92
C HIS A 199 -4.27 12.68 -3.68
N VAL A 200 -4.98 13.78 -3.85
CA VAL A 200 -5.88 14.29 -2.82
C VAL A 200 -7.24 13.62 -2.97
N ASN A 201 -7.83 13.21 -1.85
CA ASN A 201 -9.21 12.74 -1.80
C ASN A 201 -9.98 13.44 -0.67
N LEU A 202 -11.29 13.53 -0.84
CA LEU A 202 -12.21 14.13 0.11
C LEU A 202 -13.14 13.05 0.64
N TYR A 203 -13.20 12.90 1.96
CA TYR A 203 -14.10 11.96 2.63
C TYR A 203 -15.09 12.73 3.48
N PRO A 204 -16.20 13.21 2.91
CA PRO A 204 -17.22 13.91 3.69
C PRO A 204 -17.76 12.97 4.76
N ASN A 205 -17.87 13.43 6.00
CA ASN A 205 -18.54 12.62 7.01
C ASN A 205 -20.04 12.64 6.69
N CYS A 206 -20.68 11.49 6.81
CA CYS A 206 -22.12 11.35 6.54
C CYS A 206 -23.01 12.04 7.60
N ASP A 207 -22.42 12.74 8.57
CA ASP A 207 -23.06 13.14 9.83
C ASP A 207 -23.79 14.50 9.77
N GLY A 208 -23.95 15.08 8.57
CA GLY A 208 -24.79 16.27 8.35
C GLY A 208 -24.35 17.54 9.09
N ARG A 209 -23.17 17.56 9.71
CA ARG A 209 -22.56 18.77 10.28
C ARG A 209 -21.93 19.61 9.17
N ASP A 210 -21.86 20.92 9.39
CA ASP A 210 -21.04 21.86 8.61
C ASP A 210 -19.56 21.52 8.81
N ASP A 211 -19.10 20.45 8.15
CA ASP A 211 -17.72 20.01 8.20
C ASP A 211 -16.84 21.06 7.50
N CYS A 212 -15.83 21.54 8.23
CA CYS A 212 -14.76 22.33 7.65
C CYS A 212 -13.90 21.44 6.74
N GLY A 213 -13.30 22.03 5.69
CA GLY A 213 -12.45 21.29 4.77
C GLY A 213 -11.33 20.50 5.41
N TRP A 214 -10.82 20.99 6.55
CA TRP A 214 -9.80 20.33 7.35
C TRP A 214 -10.15 18.92 7.82
N ASP A 215 -11.43 18.62 8.04
CA ASP A 215 -11.86 17.31 8.56
C ASP A 215 -12.14 16.31 7.42
N VAL A 216 -12.37 16.81 6.21
CA VAL A 216 -12.71 16.03 5.01
C VAL A 216 -11.46 15.70 4.17
N PHE A 217 -10.42 16.52 4.28
CA PHE A 217 -9.18 16.36 3.52
C PHE A 217 -8.40 15.10 3.91
N ALA A 218 -8.01 14.31 2.90
CA ALA A 218 -7.08 13.20 3.07
C ALA A 218 -6.13 13.05 1.89
N LEU A 219 -4.87 12.72 2.20
CA LEU A 219 -3.90 12.33 1.20
C LEU A 219 -4.01 10.83 0.94
N GLN A 220 -4.16 10.44 -0.33
CA GLN A 220 -4.29 9.06 -0.75
C GLN A 220 -3.12 8.67 -1.66
N TYR A 221 -2.54 7.52 -1.38
CA TYR A 221 -1.55 6.90 -2.25
C TYR A 221 -2.20 5.75 -3.01
N ARG A 222 -2.32 5.89 -4.33
CA ARG A 222 -2.91 4.87 -5.19
C ARG A 222 -1.83 4.00 -5.78
N VAL A 223 -1.83 2.72 -5.40
CA VAL A 223 -0.93 1.74 -5.98
C VAL A 223 -1.68 1.02 -7.09
N ASP A 224 -1.51 1.47 -8.33
CA ASP A 224 -2.14 0.82 -9.48
C ASP A 224 -1.33 -0.41 -9.95
N GLY A 225 -2.00 -1.29 -10.70
CA GLY A 225 -1.40 -2.46 -11.33
C GLY A 225 -1.25 -3.67 -10.38
N PRO A 226 -0.25 -4.54 -10.62
CA PRO A 226 -0.14 -5.81 -9.89
C PRO A 226 0.16 -5.61 -8.40
N LEU A 227 0.84 -4.52 -8.04
CA LEU A 227 1.08 -4.15 -6.65
C LEU A 227 -0.20 -3.82 -5.86
N GLY A 228 -1.27 -3.35 -6.52
CA GLY A 228 -2.55 -3.07 -5.86
C GLY A 228 -3.12 -4.32 -5.16
N THR A 229 -2.84 -5.51 -5.70
CA THR A 229 -3.25 -6.78 -5.09
C THR A 229 -2.56 -7.09 -3.76
N LEU A 230 -1.37 -6.52 -3.53
CA LEU A 230 -0.60 -6.65 -2.28
C LEU A 230 -1.06 -5.66 -1.20
N PHE A 231 -1.79 -4.60 -1.58
CA PHE A 231 -2.32 -3.60 -0.66
C PHE A 231 -3.85 -3.69 -0.59
N PRO A 232 -4.41 -4.58 0.25
CA PRO A 232 -5.85 -4.68 0.44
C PRO A 232 -6.48 -3.34 0.81
N ALA A 233 -7.74 -3.16 0.41
CA ALA A 233 -8.55 -2.00 0.81
C ALA A 233 -8.65 -1.84 2.35
N THR A 234 -8.53 -2.94 3.11
CA THR A 234 -8.49 -2.91 4.58
C THR A 234 -7.23 -2.22 5.11
N CYS A 235 -6.08 -2.43 4.48
CA CYS A 235 -4.83 -1.75 4.82
C CYS A 235 -4.93 -0.26 4.50
N ALA A 236 -5.45 0.10 3.32
CA ALA A 236 -5.68 1.49 2.93
C ALA A 236 -6.61 2.22 3.91
N ALA A 237 -7.69 1.56 4.36
CA ALA A 237 -8.59 2.11 5.36
C ALA A 237 -7.90 2.35 6.72
N ARG A 238 -7.01 1.45 7.16
CA ARG A 238 -6.21 1.63 8.39
C ARG A 238 -5.25 2.80 8.27
N TYR A 239 -4.51 2.90 7.16
CA TYR A 239 -3.61 4.04 6.92
C TYR A 239 -4.38 5.36 6.87
N ARG A 240 -5.56 5.38 6.27
CA ARG A 240 -6.43 6.57 6.26
C ARG A 240 -6.87 6.99 7.67
N ALA A 241 -7.25 6.03 8.52
CA ALA A 241 -7.61 6.31 9.90
C ALA A 241 -6.43 6.90 10.69
N LEU A 242 -5.23 6.33 10.52
CA LEU A 242 -4.00 6.88 11.12
C LEU A 242 -3.68 8.28 10.59
N PHE A 243 -3.76 8.50 9.27
CA PHE A 243 -3.57 9.81 8.66
C PHE A 243 -4.51 10.85 9.25
N THR A 244 -5.80 10.53 9.40
CA THR A 244 -6.80 11.48 9.93
C THR A 244 -6.44 11.93 11.35
N GLN A 245 -5.96 11.01 12.19
CA GLN A 245 -5.52 11.35 13.54
C GLN A 245 -4.24 12.20 13.53
N LEU A 246 -3.24 11.80 12.76
CA LEU A 246 -1.97 12.56 12.64
C LEU A 246 -2.19 13.95 12.05
N TRP A 247 -3.07 14.07 11.05
CA TRP A 247 -3.44 15.32 10.42
C TRP A 247 -4.10 16.28 11.41
N ARG A 248 -5.00 15.79 12.27
CA ARG A 248 -5.59 16.60 13.35
C ARG A 248 -4.55 17.11 14.34
N VAL A 249 -3.59 16.27 14.74
CA VAL A 249 -2.48 16.68 15.61
C VAL A 249 -1.64 17.77 14.93
N LYS A 250 -1.30 17.58 13.64
CA LYS A 250 -0.56 18.57 12.87
C LYS A 250 -1.31 19.89 12.69
N ARG A 251 -2.63 19.85 12.48
CA ARG A 251 -3.48 21.05 12.46
C ARG A 251 -3.38 21.85 13.77
N ILE A 252 -3.43 21.17 14.91
CA ILE A 252 -3.32 21.83 16.23
C ILE A 252 -1.92 22.42 16.42
N GLU A 253 -0.86 21.67 16.07
CA GLU A 253 0.52 22.15 16.11
C GLU A 253 0.71 23.43 15.28
N TYR A 254 0.21 23.42 14.05
CA TYR A 254 0.28 24.57 13.14
C TYR A 254 -0.50 25.77 13.68
N GLY A 255 -1.74 25.56 14.14
CA GLY A 255 -2.55 26.63 14.73
C GLY A 255 -1.94 27.23 16.01
N LEU A 256 -1.32 26.39 16.86
CA LEU A 256 -0.62 26.86 18.05
C LEU A 256 0.62 27.69 17.68
N HIS A 257 1.37 27.26 16.67
CA HIS A 257 2.53 28.00 16.18
C HIS A 257 2.14 29.39 15.64
N ASP A 258 1.04 29.47 14.87
CA ASP A 258 0.56 30.74 14.33
C ASP A 258 0.05 31.68 15.42
N ALA A 259 -0.76 31.17 16.36
CA ALA A 259 -1.23 31.95 17.51
C ALA A 259 -0.08 32.48 18.38
N TRP A 260 0.98 31.66 18.59
CA TRP A 260 2.17 32.08 19.32
C TRP A 260 2.94 33.18 18.59
N ARG A 261 3.08 33.06 17.26
CA ARG A 261 3.70 34.07 16.42
C ARG A 261 2.94 35.40 16.50
N GLU A 262 1.61 35.37 16.38
CA GLU A 262 0.77 36.55 16.53
C GLU A 262 0.91 37.19 17.92
N HIS A 263 0.85 36.38 18.98
CA HIS A 263 1.04 36.86 20.35
C HIS A 263 2.39 37.57 20.52
N THR A 264 3.46 36.99 19.99
CA THR A 264 4.81 37.57 20.06
C THR A 264 4.90 38.89 19.28
N ILE A 265 4.25 38.98 18.11
CA ILE A 265 4.19 40.20 17.30
C ILE A 265 3.41 41.28 18.04
N LEU A 266 2.23 40.95 18.59
CA LEU A 266 1.41 41.88 19.36
C LEU A 266 2.14 42.37 20.61
N GLN A 267 2.83 41.48 21.33
CA GLN A 267 3.62 41.84 22.50
C GLN A 267 4.74 42.81 22.13
N LYS A 268 5.43 42.61 20.99
CA LYS A 268 6.42 43.57 20.49
C LYS A 268 5.78 44.91 20.14
N ARG A 269 4.67 44.92 19.39
CA ARG A 269 3.95 46.15 19.01
C ARG A 269 3.47 46.95 20.23
N LEU A 270 2.99 46.26 21.27
CA LEU A 270 2.54 46.87 22.51
C LEU A 270 3.68 47.55 23.29
N LYS A 271 4.92 47.06 23.16
CA LYS A 271 6.12 47.72 23.74
C LYS A 271 6.51 49.01 23.01
N TYR A 272 6.17 49.15 21.73
CA TYR A 272 6.58 50.29 20.89
C TYR A 272 5.49 51.37 20.71
N MET A 273 4.27 51.18 21.23
CA MET A 273 3.28 52.26 21.21
C MET A 273 3.63 53.35 22.23
N PRO A 274 3.88 54.61 21.80
CA PRO A 274 4.09 55.72 22.71
C PRO A 274 2.72 56.17 23.25
N GLY A 275 2.32 55.60 24.37
CA GLY A 275 1.14 56.04 25.12
C GLY A 275 0.23 54.93 25.60
N LYS A 276 0.57 54.29 26.72
CA LYS A 276 -0.23 54.34 27.96
C LYS A 276 0.40 53.49 29.06
N ILE A 277 0.84 54.21 30.08
CA ILE A 277 1.46 53.75 31.33
C ILE A 277 0.41 53.20 32.33
N HIS A 278 -0.86 52.98 31.96
CA HIS A 278 -1.92 52.70 32.97
C HIS A 278 -2.79 51.44 32.79
N LEU A 279 -2.52 50.53 31.84
CA LEU A 279 -3.34 49.31 31.70
C LEU A 279 -2.86 48.10 32.54
N LYS A 280 -1.77 48.23 33.31
CA LYS A 280 -1.27 47.13 34.16
C LYS A 280 -2.18 46.78 35.36
N GLN A 281 -3.21 47.58 35.68
CA GLN A 281 -4.10 47.31 36.82
C GLN A 281 -5.37 46.50 36.49
N PHE A 282 -5.72 46.27 35.21
CA PHE A 282 -6.95 45.52 34.88
C PHE A 282 -6.73 44.05 34.52
N GLY A 283 -5.49 43.57 34.42
CA GLY A 283 -5.18 42.18 34.06
C GLY A 283 -5.44 41.13 35.16
N HIS A 284 -5.79 41.54 36.38
CA HIS A 284 -5.97 40.62 37.51
C HIS A 284 -7.43 40.24 37.82
N ILE A 285 -8.42 40.76 37.09
CA ILE A 285 -9.84 40.55 37.41
C ILE A 285 -10.55 39.55 36.47
N PHE A 286 -9.96 39.17 35.33
CA PHE A 286 -10.64 38.29 34.35
C PHE A 286 -10.27 36.79 34.40
N PHE A 287 -9.58 36.33 35.44
CA PHE A 287 -9.19 34.91 35.58
C PHE A 287 -9.92 34.12 36.68
N PHE A 288 -10.99 34.66 37.28
CA PHE A 288 -11.88 33.90 38.16
C PHE A 288 -13.34 34.33 37.99
N ASN A 289 -14.01 33.74 37.00
CA ASN A 289 -15.36 33.17 37.09
C ASN A 289 -15.68 32.42 35.78
#